data_AF-A0A6G1J620-F1
#
_entry.id   AF-A0A6G1J620-F1
#
_cell.length_a   1.000
_cell.length_b   1.000
_cell.length_c   1.000
_cell.angle_alpha   90.00
_cell.angle_beta   90.00
_cell.angle_gamma   90.00
#
_symmetry.space_group_name_H-M   'P 1'
#
loop_
_entity.id
_entity.type
_entity.pdbx_description
1 polymer ?
#
loop_
_entity_poly.entity_id
_entity_poly.type
_entity_poly.pdbx_seq_one_letter_code
_entity_poly.pdbx_strand_id
1 'polypeptide(L)' 'MNGDVEPLGKRWIQHFIQRNPRVASVIERKLDTSRAKAATLEQICAFLKLFKRVRIRLGVQTENI' A
#
# COMPACT_ATOMS: atom_id res chain seq x y z
N MET A 1 -6.15 20.92 23.09
CA MET A 1 -5.77 19.59 22.58
C MET A 1 -7.05 18.79 22.51
N ASN A 2 -7.72 18.78 21.36
CA ASN A 2 -9.10 18.26 21.25
C ASN A 2 -9.03 16.75 21.10
N GLY A 3 -9.19 16.06 22.23
CA GLY A 3 -9.16 14.61 22.36
C GLY A 3 -10.46 13.97 21.89
N ASP A 4 -10.57 13.72 20.58
CA ASP A 4 -11.42 12.64 20.10
C ASP A 4 -10.69 11.32 20.33
N VAL A 5 -10.96 10.68 21.47
CA VAL A 5 -10.42 9.37 21.86
C VAL A 5 -11.42 8.24 21.52
N GLU A 6 -12.60 8.58 21.02
CA GLU A 6 -13.59 7.59 20.61
C GLU A 6 -13.22 6.95 19.26
N PRO A 7 -13.37 5.62 19.10
CA PRO A 7 -13.24 5.02 17.79
C PRO A 7 -14.30 5.64 16.90
N LEU A 8 -13.92 6.03 15.66
CA LEU A 8 -14.71 6.81 14.67
C LEU A 8 -16.10 6.24 14.29
N GLY A 9 -16.62 5.24 15.02
CA GLY A 9 -17.85 4.50 14.78
C GLY A 9 -17.54 3.24 13.96
N LYS A 10 -18.28 2.15 14.19
CA LYS A 10 -18.05 0.84 13.50
C LYS A 10 -18.07 0.93 11.97
N ARG A 11 -18.61 2.01 11.39
CA ARG A 11 -18.81 2.21 9.94
C ARG A 11 -17.96 3.35 9.35
N TRP A 12 -17.02 3.91 10.13
CA TRP A 12 -16.27 5.09 9.70
C TRP A 12 -15.51 4.88 8.39
N ILE A 13 -14.89 3.71 8.23
CA ILE A 13 -14.13 3.32 7.04
C ILE A 13 -15.06 3.30 5.82
N GLN A 14 -16.23 2.67 5.95
CA GLN A 14 -17.19 2.59 4.86
C GLN A 14 -17.67 3.98 4.41
N HIS A 15 -17.99 4.85 5.37
CA HIS A 15 -18.40 6.22 5.07
C HIS A 15 -17.26 7.07 4.50
N PHE A 16 -16.03 6.89 4.98
CA PHE A 16 -14.86 7.58 4.44
C PHE A 16 -14.61 7.21 2.98
N ILE A 17 -14.69 5.92 2.64
CA ILE A 17 -14.50 5.42 1.27
C ILE A 17 -15.62 5.94 0.35
N GLN A 18 -16.88 5.86 0.80
CA GLN A 18 -18.03 6.37 0.04
C GLN A 18 -17.93 7.86 -0.28
N ARG A 19 -17.41 8.66 0.65
CA ARG A 19 -17.24 10.12 0.47
C ARG A 19 -16.03 10.50 -0.38
N ASN A 20 -15.09 9.58 -0.60
CA ASN A 20 -13.84 9.85 -1.31
C ASN A 20 -13.69 8.90 -2.52
N PRO A 21 -14.29 9.21 -3.68
CA PRO A 21 -14.27 8.35 -4.86
C PRO A 21 -12.86 7.99 -5.37
N ARG A 22 -11.88 8.87 -5.16
CA ARG A 22 -10.46 8.61 -5.47
C ARG A 22 -9.88 7.50 -4.58
N VAL A 23 -10.22 7.53 -3.29
CA VAL A 23 -9.81 6.49 -2.33
C VAL A 23 -10.51 5.18 -2.66
N ALA A 24 -11.81 5.23 -2.97
CA ALA A 24 -12.55 4.05 -3.45
C ALA A 24 -11.89 3.44 -4.69
N SER A 25 -11.54 4.24 -5.70
CA SER A 25 -10.84 3.76 -6.90
C SER A 25 -9.48 3.10 -6.60
N VAL A 26 -8.73 3.60 -5.61
CA VAL A 26 -7.45 3.00 -5.19
C VAL A 26 -7.64 1.71 -4.41
N ILE A 27 -8.67 1.62 -3.56
CA ILE A 27 -8.99 0.41 -2.77
C ILE A 27 -9.63 -0.67 -3.65
N GLU A 28 -10.53 -0.28 -4.56
CA GLU A 28 -11.24 -1.15 -5.50
C GLU A 28 -10.37 -1.58 -6.68
N ARG A 29 -9.26 -0.88 -6.94
CA ARG A 29 -8.11 -1.47 -7.63
C ARG A 29 -7.56 -2.59 -6.75
N LYS A 30 -8.27 -3.73 -6.77
CA LYS A 30 -7.67 -5.02 -6.47
C LYS A 30 -6.37 -5.04 -7.26
N LEU A 31 -5.26 -5.07 -6.54
CA LEU A 31 -4.00 -5.49 -7.13
C LEU A 31 -4.34 -6.76 -7.92
N ASP A 32 -4.28 -6.66 -9.24
CA ASP A 32 -4.79 -7.69 -10.13
C ASP A 32 -4.15 -9.01 -9.70
N THR A 33 -4.92 -9.87 -9.05
CA THR A 33 -4.39 -11.07 -8.40
C THR A 33 -3.81 -12.03 -9.44
N SER A 34 -4.13 -11.83 -10.72
CA SER A 34 -3.47 -12.46 -11.86
C SER A 34 -1.99 -12.08 -11.96
N ARG A 35 -1.60 -10.83 -11.67
CA ARG A 35 -0.18 -10.40 -11.62
C ARG A 35 0.55 -10.99 -10.43
N ALA A 36 -0.12 -11.13 -9.29
CA ALA A 36 0.44 -11.81 -8.12
C ALA A 36 0.63 -13.32 -8.34
N LYS A 37 -0.24 -13.95 -9.15
CA LYS A 37 -0.11 -15.36 -9.56
C LYS A 37 0.92 -15.59 -10.68
N ALA A 38 1.19 -14.58 -11.52
CA ALA A 38 2.11 -14.69 -12.65
C ALA A 38 3.58 -14.41 -12.30
N ALA A 39 3.85 -13.77 -11.15
CA ALA A 39 5.21 -13.48 -10.74
C ALA A 39 5.92 -14.76 -10.25
N THR A 40 6.92 -15.22 -10.99
CA THR A 40 7.75 -16.34 -10.54
C THR A 40 8.63 -15.91 -9.36
N LEU A 41 9.05 -16.87 -8.53
CA LEU A 41 9.98 -16.60 -7.42
C LEU A 41 11.25 -15.87 -7.90
N GLU A 42 11.71 -16.21 -9.11
CA GLU A 42 12.85 -15.59 -9.75
C GLU A 42 12.60 -14.11 -10.08
N GLN A 43 11.43 -13.77 -10.62
CA GLN A 43 11.05 -12.39 -10.91
C GLN A 43 10.95 -11.54 -9.63
N ILE A 44 10.41 -12.11 -8.55
CA ILE A 44 10.34 -11.45 -7.25
C ILE A 44 11.75 -11.21 -6.70
N CYS A 45 12.62 -12.23 -6.73
CA CYS A 45 14.01 -12.10 -6.31
C CYS A 45 14.79 -11.07 -7.14
N ALA A 46 14.60 -11.05 -8.45
CA ALA A 46 15.23 -10.10 -9.36
C ALA A 46 14.80 -8.66 -9.04
N PHE A 47 13.49 -8.44 -8.83
CA PHE A 47 12.95 -7.15 -8.42
C PHE A 47 13.54 -6.69 -7.09
N LEU A 48 13.56 -7.54 -6.05
CA LEU A 48 14.09 -7.18 -4.73
C LEU A 48 15.59 -6.84 -4.78
N LYS A 49 16.38 -7.57 -5.58
CA LYS A 49 17.80 -7.26 -5.81
C LYS A 49 17.99 -5.93 -6.54
N LEU A 50 17.15 -5.63 -7.53
CA LEU A 50 17.19 -4.36 -8.24
C LEU A 50 16.82 -3.20 -7.31
N PHE A 51 15.73 -3.35 -6.56
CA PHE A 51 15.26 -2.38 -5.58
C PHE A 51 16.35 -2.06 -4.55
N LYS A 52 16.98 -3.08 -3.95
CA LYS A 52 18.08 -2.89 -3.00
C LYS A 52 19.25 -2.10 -3.60
N ARG A 53 19.64 -2.41 -4.84
CA ARG A 53 20.72 -1.69 -5.55
C ARG A 53 20.37 -0.23 -5.81
N VAL A 54 19.17 0.02 -6.33
CA VAL A 54 18.70 1.39 -6.61
C VAL A 54 18.58 2.19 -5.31
N ARG A 55 18.09 1.57 -4.24
CA ARG A 55 17.99 2.19 -2.93
C ARG A 55 19.35 2.65 -2.40
N ILE A 56 20.35 1.77 -2.43
CA ILE A 56 21.72 2.09 -2.01
C ILE A 56 22.29 3.21 -2.87
N ARG A 57 22.12 3.13 -4.20
CA ARG A 57 22.59 4.16 -5.14
C ARG A 57 21.97 5.54 -4.87
N LEU A 58 20.69 5.58 -4.49
CA LEU A 58 19.95 6.81 -4.25
C LEU A 58 20.00 7.28 -2.78
N GLY A 59 20.65 6.54 -1.88
CA GLY A 59 20.75 6.90 -0.46
C GLY A 59 19.41 6.91 0.29
N VAL A 60 18.40 6.19 -0.19
CA VAL A 60 17.07 6.16 0.44
C VAL A 60 17.09 5.24 1.67
N GLN A 61 16.85 5.80 2.85
CA GLN A 61 16.67 5.00 4.07
C GLN A 61 15.23 4.48 4.15
N THR A 62 15.08 3.17 4.35
CA THR A 62 13.79 2.56 4.73
C THR A 62 13.80 2.38 6.24
N GLU A 63 13.77 3.49 6.95
CA GLU A 63 13.52 3.52 8.38
C GLU A 63 12.05 3.91 8.53
N ASN A 64 11.23 2.96 9.02
CA ASN A 64 9.77 3.04 9.21
C ASN A 64 8.92 2.77 7.96
N ILE A 65 8.61 1.49 7.73
CA ILE A 65 7.30 1.06 7.20
C ILE A 65 6.71 0.11 8.24
#